data_AF-A0AAP5YEL7-F1
#
_entry.id   AF-A0AAP5YEL7-F1
#
_cell.length_a   1.000
_cell.length_b   1.000
_cell.length_c   1.000
_cell.angle_alpha   90.00
_cell.angle_beta   90.00
_cell.angle_gamma   90.00
#
_symmetry.space_group_name_H-M   'P 1'
#
loop_
_entity.id
_entity.type
_entity.pdbx_description
1 polymer ?
#
loop_
_entity_poly.entity_id
_entity_poly.type
_entity_poly.pdbx_seq_one_letter_code
_entity_poly.pdbx_strand_id
1 'polypeptide(L)'
;ERVKVYSKNNAVKEGVGLYTKTLMEKMPWLPIEEDGRLNDPVLKENFITRIYCLNDFYESMAGEPTRGKIIDFHSRYKLTLMAHHPESYRSLGRLVADVASYEIDEFYREYRLGLMTALSNRASRKNNTNVLMHLQGYFKRSLNKDEKEELATVIQDYRTGTLPLLAPLTLIKHYLNAYPDEYLKKQKFLEPHPQE
;
A
#
# COMPACT_ATOMS: atom_id res chain seq x y z
N GLU A 1 18.52 -11.20 7.46
CA GLU A 1 19.56 -11.74 8.37
C GLU A 1 20.88 -11.87 7.61
N ARG A 2 21.95 -11.18 8.02
CA ARG A 2 23.25 -11.24 7.33
C ARG A 2 23.97 -12.55 7.71
N VAL A 3 24.05 -13.48 6.78
CA VAL A 3 24.91 -14.67 6.92
C VAL A 3 26.27 -14.35 6.30
N LYS A 4 27.36 -14.59 7.04
CA LYS A 4 28.72 -14.51 6.48
C LYS A 4 28.87 -15.59 5.41
N VAL A 5 28.95 -15.19 4.14
CA VAL A 5 29.33 -16.09 3.06
C VAL A 5 30.85 -16.16 3.03
N TYR A 6 31.41 -17.32 3.40
CA TYR A 6 32.85 -17.54 3.35
C TYR A 6 33.25 -17.98 1.94
N SER A 7 33.84 -17.06 1.17
CA SER A 7 34.60 -17.35 -0.03
C SER A 7 36.09 -17.32 0.30
N LYS A 8 36.88 -18.27 -0.24
CA LYS A 8 38.34 -18.27 -0.13
C LYS A 8 38.87 -16.95 -0.74
N ASN A 9 39.37 -16.06 0.12
CA ASN A 9 40.07 -14.80 -0.19
C ASN A 9 39.26 -13.50 -0.43
N ASN A 10 38.16 -13.27 0.28
CA ASN A 10 37.73 -11.96 0.84
C ASN A 10 36.24 -12.00 1.19
N ALA A 11 35.88 -11.60 2.41
CA ALA A 11 34.50 -11.58 2.88
C ALA A 11 33.73 -10.39 2.27
N VAL A 12 32.95 -10.64 1.23
CA VAL A 12 32.01 -9.67 0.67
C VAL A 12 30.75 -9.66 1.55
N LYS A 13 30.39 -8.48 2.09
CA LYS A 13 29.22 -8.25 2.96
C LYS A 13 27.90 -8.10 2.18
N GLU A 14 27.79 -8.69 1.01
CA GLU A 14 26.60 -8.61 0.15
C GLU A 14 26.20 -10.01 -0.29
N GLY A 15 25.18 -10.55 0.36
CA GLY A 15 24.63 -11.86 0.03
C GLY A 15 23.37 -12.15 0.84
N VAL A 16 22.31 -12.54 0.16
CA VAL A 16 21.10 -13.09 0.79
C VAL A 16 21.45 -14.49 1.31
N GLY A 17 21.25 -14.75 2.61
CA GLY A 17 21.50 -16.08 3.18
C GLY A 17 20.68 -17.16 2.49
N LEU A 18 21.20 -18.41 2.43
CA LEU A 18 20.57 -19.52 1.71
C LEU A 18 19.11 -19.76 2.10
N TYR A 19 18.77 -19.57 3.38
CA TYR A 19 17.41 -19.68 3.88
C TYR A 19 16.49 -18.60 3.32
N THR A 20 16.89 -17.32 3.41
CA THR A 20 16.13 -16.20 2.85
C THR A 20 15.98 -16.31 1.34
N LYS A 21 17.02 -16.79 0.64
CA LYS A 21 16.93 -17.05 -0.80
C LYS A 21 15.84 -18.07 -1.13
N THR A 22 15.83 -19.20 -0.40
CA THR A 22 14.79 -20.23 -0.55
C THR A 22 13.40 -19.69 -0.25
N LEU A 23 13.28 -18.81 0.77
CA LEU A 23 12.04 -18.15 1.14
C LEU A 23 11.52 -17.24 0.02
N MET A 24 12.40 -16.43 -0.58
CA MET A 24 12.06 -15.55 -1.71
C MET A 24 11.64 -16.34 -2.95
N GLU A 25 12.27 -17.49 -3.20
CA GLU A 25 11.92 -18.37 -4.34
C GLU A 25 10.56 -19.05 -4.13
N LYS A 26 10.28 -19.58 -2.93
CA LYS A 26 9.03 -20.30 -2.64
C LYS A 26 7.85 -19.39 -2.31
N MET A 27 8.11 -18.21 -1.76
CA MET A 27 7.10 -17.24 -1.32
C MET A 27 7.48 -15.82 -1.76
N PRO A 28 7.50 -15.55 -3.08
CA PRO A 28 7.91 -14.24 -3.62
C PRO A 28 7.02 -13.06 -3.18
N TRP A 29 5.81 -13.34 -2.68
CA TRP A 29 4.90 -12.32 -2.15
C TRP A 29 5.18 -11.94 -0.69
N LEU A 30 6.02 -12.70 0.03
CA LEU A 30 6.27 -12.46 1.45
C LEU A 30 7.10 -11.18 1.66
N PRO A 31 6.69 -10.27 2.56
CA PRO A 31 7.52 -9.14 2.94
C PRO A 31 8.81 -9.62 3.62
N ILE A 32 9.95 -9.24 3.06
CA ILE A 32 11.27 -9.51 3.61
C ILE A 32 12.04 -8.19 3.57
N GLU A 33 12.69 -7.85 4.68
CA GLU A 33 13.56 -6.67 4.79
C GLU A 33 14.74 -7.01 5.72
N GLU A 34 15.85 -6.31 5.54
CA GLU A 34 17.02 -6.45 6.40
C GLU A 34 16.88 -5.59 7.66
N ASP A 35 17.23 -6.14 8.82
CA ASP A 35 17.19 -5.46 10.11
C ASP A 35 17.86 -4.06 10.08
N GLY A 36 19.07 -3.97 9.51
CA GLY A 36 19.78 -2.69 9.39
C GLY A 36 19.05 -1.65 8.53
N ARG A 37 18.24 -2.07 7.56
CA ARG A 37 17.44 -1.21 6.68
C ARG A 37 16.17 -0.71 7.37
N LEU A 38 15.68 -1.42 8.39
CA LEU A 38 14.53 -0.98 9.20
C LEU A 38 14.85 0.23 10.10
N ASN A 39 16.11 0.66 10.17
CA ASN A 39 16.47 1.95 10.76
C ASN A 39 16.06 3.14 9.88
N ASP A 40 15.84 2.94 8.59
CA ASP A 40 15.25 3.96 7.71
C ASP A 40 13.72 3.99 7.95
N PRO A 41 13.15 5.11 8.41
CA PRO A 41 11.72 5.17 8.73
C PRO A 41 10.82 4.88 7.55
N VAL A 42 11.23 5.22 6.32
CA VAL A 42 10.42 5.00 5.11
C VAL A 42 10.41 3.52 4.72
N LEU A 43 11.56 2.85 4.83
CA LEU A 43 11.65 1.40 4.61
C LEU A 43 10.88 0.63 5.68
N LYS A 44 11.02 1.02 6.95
CA LYS A 44 10.26 0.44 8.07
C LYS A 44 8.76 0.57 7.84
N GLU A 45 8.28 1.77 7.52
CA GLU A 45 6.87 2.05 7.27
C GLU A 45 6.31 1.21 6.10
N ASN A 46 7.05 1.14 4.99
CA ASN A 46 6.65 0.31 3.85
C ASN A 46 6.60 -1.18 4.20
N PHE A 47 7.58 -1.67 4.96
CA PHE A 47 7.63 -3.06 5.41
C PHE A 47 6.43 -3.40 6.32
N ILE A 48 6.15 -2.56 7.31
CA ILE A 48 4.99 -2.71 8.21
C ILE A 48 3.68 -2.70 7.41
N THR A 49 3.52 -1.73 6.50
CA THR A 49 2.34 -1.65 5.63
C THR A 49 2.12 -2.94 4.84
N ARG A 50 3.19 -3.54 4.29
CA ARG A 50 3.12 -4.79 3.54
C ARG A 50 2.74 -5.98 4.43
N ILE A 51 3.25 -6.04 5.67
CA ILE A 51 2.86 -7.09 6.64
C ILE A 51 1.36 -7.01 6.94
N TYR A 52 0.89 -5.84 7.35
CA TYR A 52 -0.53 -5.66 7.71
C TYR A 52 -1.46 -5.86 6.50
N CYS A 53 -1.05 -5.42 5.31
CA CYS A 53 -1.80 -5.68 4.09
C CYS A 53 -1.91 -7.17 3.78
N LEU A 54 -0.82 -7.93 3.89
CA LEU A 54 -0.84 -9.36 3.64
C LEU A 54 -1.66 -10.11 4.71
N ASN A 55 -1.58 -9.68 5.97
CA ASN A 55 -2.40 -10.22 7.04
C ASN A 55 -3.90 -10.00 6.80
N ASP A 56 -4.31 -8.76 6.53
CA ASP A 56 -5.71 -8.42 6.19
C ASP A 56 -6.18 -9.19 4.95
N PHE A 57 -5.30 -9.41 3.96
CA PHE A 57 -5.63 -10.23 2.79
C PHE A 57 -5.97 -11.67 3.18
N TYR A 58 -5.18 -12.30 4.06
CA TYR A 58 -5.45 -13.65 4.53
C TYR A 58 -6.69 -13.73 5.44
N GLU A 59 -6.86 -12.78 6.35
CA GLU A 59 -8.05 -12.69 7.22
C GLU A 59 -9.32 -12.51 6.39
N SER A 60 -9.28 -11.64 5.37
CA SER A 60 -10.40 -11.39 4.46
C SER A 60 -10.83 -12.64 3.69
N MET A 61 -9.88 -13.53 3.36
CA MET A 61 -10.23 -14.81 2.73
C MET A 61 -10.73 -15.84 3.75
N ALA A 62 -10.26 -15.79 5.00
CA ALA A 62 -10.61 -16.74 6.05
C ALA A 62 -10.40 -18.22 5.63
N GLY A 63 -9.32 -18.49 4.88
CA GLY A 63 -9.02 -19.82 4.35
C GLY A 63 -9.85 -20.25 3.14
N GLU A 64 -10.90 -19.52 2.79
CA GLU A 64 -11.80 -19.84 1.68
C GLU A 64 -11.94 -18.60 0.75
N PRO A 65 -11.03 -18.43 -0.22
CA PRO A 65 -11.08 -17.29 -1.12
C PRO A 65 -12.33 -17.35 -2.00
N THR A 66 -12.99 -16.21 -2.16
CA THR A 66 -14.08 -16.05 -3.13
C THR A 66 -13.86 -14.79 -3.96
N ARG A 67 -14.42 -14.76 -5.17
CA ARG A 67 -14.32 -13.59 -6.06
C ARG A 67 -14.81 -12.32 -5.36
N GLY A 68 -15.94 -12.41 -4.66
CA GLY A 68 -16.51 -11.31 -3.87
C GLY A 68 -15.58 -10.81 -2.77
N LYS A 69 -14.96 -11.71 -1.99
CA LYS A 69 -14.00 -11.34 -0.95
C LYS A 69 -12.78 -10.61 -1.52
N ILE A 70 -12.25 -11.05 -2.66
CA ILE A 70 -11.10 -10.38 -3.29
C ILE A 70 -11.49 -9.02 -3.89
N ILE A 71 -12.68 -8.90 -4.49
CA ILE A 71 -13.20 -7.61 -4.98
C ILE A 71 -13.37 -6.62 -3.82
N ASP A 72 -13.96 -7.04 -2.71
CA ASP A 72 -14.14 -6.19 -1.53
C ASP A 72 -12.79 -5.75 -0.97
N PHE A 73 -11.88 -6.71 -0.74
CA PHE A 73 -10.51 -6.42 -0.31
C PHE A 73 -9.82 -5.42 -1.25
N HIS A 74 -9.84 -5.68 -2.56
CA HIS A 74 -9.22 -4.79 -3.54
C HIS A 74 -9.79 -3.38 -3.45
N SER A 75 -11.10 -3.25 -3.31
CA SER A 75 -11.78 -1.95 -3.21
C SER A 75 -11.30 -1.12 -2.01
N ARG A 76 -10.93 -1.76 -0.89
CA ARG A 76 -10.36 -1.11 0.31
C ARG A 76 -8.91 -0.65 0.13
N TYR A 77 -8.16 -1.27 -0.79
CA TYR A 77 -6.73 -1.02 -1.03
C TYR A 77 -6.41 -0.23 -2.30
N LYS A 78 -7.43 0.22 -3.06
CA LYS A 78 -7.26 0.97 -4.31
C LYS A 78 -6.34 2.20 -4.16
N LEU A 79 -6.59 3.03 -3.15
CA LEU A 79 -5.78 4.23 -2.93
C LEU A 79 -4.37 3.91 -2.45
N THR A 80 -4.20 2.84 -1.66
CA THR A 80 -2.87 2.34 -1.28
C THR A 80 -2.09 1.88 -2.51
N LEU A 81 -2.70 1.10 -3.39
CA LEU A 81 -2.06 0.70 -4.65
C LEU A 81 -1.67 1.91 -5.51
N MET A 82 -2.54 2.92 -5.60
CA MET A 82 -2.27 4.14 -6.35
C MET A 82 -1.08 4.94 -5.76
N ALA A 83 -0.96 4.99 -4.44
CA ALA A 83 0.16 5.63 -3.75
C ALA A 83 1.49 4.92 -4.04
N HIS A 84 1.51 3.59 -4.01
CA HIS A 84 2.73 2.79 -4.16
C HIS A 84 3.14 2.64 -5.63
N HIS A 85 2.21 2.27 -6.52
CA HIS A 85 2.53 1.99 -7.91
C HIS A 85 1.30 2.19 -8.83
N PRO A 86 1.14 3.37 -9.46
CA PRO A 86 -0.01 3.70 -10.30
C PRO A 86 -0.24 2.75 -11.49
N GLU A 87 0.82 2.14 -12.02
CA GLU A 87 0.69 1.14 -13.08
C GLU A 87 0.05 -0.15 -12.54
N SER A 88 0.51 -0.65 -11.39
CA SER A 88 -0.09 -1.81 -10.73
C SER A 88 -1.52 -1.56 -10.27
N TYR A 89 -1.83 -0.34 -9.83
CA TYR A 89 -3.22 0.06 -9.54
C TYR A 89 -4.14 -0.19 -10.74
N ARG A 90 -3.70 0.18 -11.96
CA ARG A 90 -4.49 -0.03 -13.18
C ARG A 90 -4.51 -1.49 -13.61
N SER A 91 -3.37 -2.18 -13.58
CA SER A 91 -3.30 -3.58 -14.01
C SER A 91 -4.08 -4.50 -13.08
N LEU A 92 -3.95 -4.35 -11.76
CA LEU A 92 -4.72 -5.10 -10.77
C LEU A 92 -6.21 -4.75 -10.83
N GLY A 93 -6.56 -3.48 -11.10
CA GLY A 93 -7.95 -3.10 -11.33
C GLY A 93 -8.57 -3.82 -12.53
N ARG A 94 -7.82 -3.97 -13.63
CA ARG A 94 -8.26 -4.76 -14.79
C ARG A 94 -8.35 -6.25 -14.47
N LEU A 95 -7.36 -6.81 -13.77
CA LEU A 95 -7.37 -8.21 -13.34
C LEU A 95 -8.62 -8.51 -12.49
N VAL A 96 -8.94 -7.65 -11.52
CA VAL A 96 -10.14 -7.80 -10.68
C VAL A 96 -11.44 -7.64 -11.47
N ALA A 97 -11.48 -6.77 -12.47
CA ALA A 97 -12.64 -6.65 -13.34
C ALA A 97 -12.90 -7.93 -14.17
N ASP A 98 -11.84 -8.69 -14.48
CA ASP A 98 -11.89 -9.93 -15.27
C ASP A 98 -11.90 -11.22 -14.41
N VAL A 99 -12.17 -11.10 -13.11
CA VAL A 99 -12.11 -12.22 -12.15
C VAL A 99 -13.02 -13.41 -12.51
N ALA A 100 -14.07 -13.18 -13.30
CA ALA A 100 -14.98 -14.24 -13.76
C ALA A 100 -14.29 -15.23 -14.72
N SER A 101 -13.23 -14.81 -15.40
CA SER A 101 -12.50 -15.59 -16.41
C SER A 101 -11.45 -16.54 -15.82
N TYR A 102 -11.26 -16.54 -14.49
CA TYR A 102 -10.20 -17.28 -13.81
C TYR A 102 -10.78 -18.30 -12.83
N GLU A 103 -10.07 -19.41 -12.65
CA GLU A 103 -10.27 -20.30 -11.49
C GLU A 103 -9.86 -19.58 -10.20
N ILE A 104 -10.63 -19.78 -9.12
CA ILE A 104 -10.50 -18.96 -7.90
C ILE A 104 -9.12 -19.08 -7.24
N ASP A 105 -8.55 -20.29 -7.22
CA ASP A 105 -7.24 -20.55 -6.61
C ASP A 105 -6.09 -19.93 -7.42
N GLU A 106 -6.21 -19.94 -8.75
CA GLU A 106 -5.27 -19.29 -9.64
C GLU A 106 -5.32 -17.77 -9.47
N PHE A 107 -6.52 -17.22 -9.52
CA PHE A 107 -6.77 -15.79 -9.34
C PHE A 107 -6.25 -15.29 -7.99
N TYR A 108 -6.51 -16.04 -6.90
CA TYR A 108 -6.02 -15.72 -5.57
C TYR A 108 -4.48 -15.62 -5.53
N ARG A 109 -3.77 -16.57 -6.15
CA ARG A 109 -2.30 -16.58 -6.20
C ARG A 109 -1.75 -15.43 -7.04
N GLU A 110 -2.32 -15.20 -8.22
CA GLU A 110 -1.90 -14.16 -9.15
C GLU A 110 -2.15 -12.76 -8.56
N TYR A 111 -3.35 -12.52 -8.03
CA TYR A 111 -3.69 -11.26 -7.37
C TYR A 111 -2.80 -10.98 -6.16
N ARG A 112 -2.56 -11.98 -5.30
CA ARG A 112 -1.67 -11.83 -4.13
C ARG A 112 -0.26 -11.45 -4.54
N LEU A 113 0.30 -12.15 -5.53
CA LEU A 113 1.64 -11.85 -6.03
C LEU A 113 1.70 -10.43 -6.61
N GLY A 114 0.74 -10.05 -7.46
CA GLY A 114 0.68 -8.72 -8.05
C GLY A 114 0.50 -7.60 -7.01
N LEU A 115 -0.35 -7.80 -6.01
CA LEU A 115 -0.55 -6.89 -4.87
C LEU A 115 0.77 -6.67 -4.11
N MET A 116 1.42 -7.75 -3.69
CA MET A 116 2.64 -7.65 -2.87
C MET A 116 3.84 -7.14 -3.67
N THR A 117 3.85 -7.39 -4.97
CA THR A 117 4.83 -6.81 -5.90
C THR A 117 4.62 -5.30 -6.01
N ALA A 118 3.37 -4.86 -6.18
CA ALA A 118 3.03 -3.44 -6.24
C ALA A 118 3.46 -2.70 -4.96
N LEU A 119 3.11 -3.25 -3.79
CA LEU A 119 3.40 -2.64 -2.49
C LEU A 119 4.87 -2.71 -2.08
N SER A 120 5.71 -3.50 -2.78
CA SER A 120 7.16 -3.45 -2.59
C SER A 120 7.79 -2.15 -3.09
N ASN A 121 7.08 -1.41 -3.95
CA ASN A 121 7.45 -0.04 -4.32
C ASN A 121 7.09 0.91 -3.18
N ARG A 122 7.99 1.84 -2.86
CA ARG A 122 7.71 2.89 -1.86
C ARG A 122 6.73 3.91 -2.42
N ALA A 123 5.75 4.32 -1.60
CA ALA A 123 4.88 5.42 -1.95
C ALA A 123 5.68 6.72 -2.11
N SER A 124 5.64 7.29 -3.31
CA SER A 124 6.35 8.55 -3.59
C SER A 124 5.50 9.74 -3.18
N ARG A 125 6.15 10.87 -2.84
CA ARG A 125 5.45 12.15 -2.56
C ARG A 125 4.51 12.54 -3.71
N LYS A 126 4.95 12.34 -4.96
CA LYS A 126 4.14 12.57 -6.16
C LYS A 126 2.87 11.71 -6.16
N ASN A 127 3.00 10.41 -5.92
CA ASN A 127 1.85 9.51 -5.94
C ASN A 127 0.89 9.77 -4.77
N ASN A 128 1.42 10.01 -3.57
CA ASN A 128 0.61 10.41 -2.42
C ASN A 128 -0.16 11.70 -2.72
N THR A 129 0.48 12.70 -3.34
CA THR A 129 -0.21 13.92 -3.79
C THR A 129 -1.37 13.58 -4.72
N ASN A 130 -1.17 12.69 -5.70
CA ASN A 130 -2.25 12.29 -6.61
C ASN A 130 -3.42 11.63 -5.86
N VAL A 131 -3.13 10.81 -4.85
CA VAL A 131 -4.16 10.21 -3.99
C VAL A 131 -4.89 11.26 -3.17
N LEU A 132 -4.17 12.21 -2.57
CA LEU A 132 -4.78 13.31 -1.81
C LEU A 132 -5.69 14.19 -2.68
N MET A 133 -5.27 14.50 -3.91
CA MET A 133 -6.11 15.21 -4.88
C MET A 133 -7.34 14.40 -5.29
N HIS A 134 -7.20 13.07 -5.42
CA HIS A 134 -8.33 12.19 -5.67
C HIS A 134 -9.33 12.22 -4.51
N LEU A 135 -8.85 12.16 -3.27
CA LEU A 135 -9.65 12.27 -2.04
C LEU A 135 -10.35 13.63 -1.95
N GLN A 136 -9.65 14.73 -2.23
CA GLN A 136 -10.23 16.08 -2.30
C GLN A 136 -11.45 16.14 -3.24
N GLY A 137 -11.43 15.38 -4.34
CA GLY A 137 -12.53 15.31 -5.29
C GLY A 137 -13.87 14.85 -4.71
N TYR A 138 -13.85 13.97 -3.70
CA TYR A 138 -15.07 13.47 -3.04
C TYR A 138 -15.78 14.58 -2.27
N PHE A 139 -15.02 15.54 -1.72
CA PHE A 139 -15.57 16.64 -0.94
C PHE A 139 -15.97 17.86 -1.79
N LYS A 140 -15.87 17.78 -3.13
CA LYS A 140 -16.14 18.91 -4.04
C LYS A 140 -17.52 19.55 -3.86
N ARG A 141 -18.54 18.77 -3.47
CA ARG A 141 -19.90 19.28 -3.26
C ARG A 141 -20.21 19.64 -1.81
N SER A 142 -19.37 19.20 -0.86
CA SER A 142 -19.57 19.40 0.58
C SER A 142 -18.85 20.63 1.10
N LEU A 143 -17.66 20.92 0.57
CA LEU A 143 -16.84 22.04 1.02
C LEU A 143 -17.23 23.36 0.36
N ASN A 144 -17.18 24.43 1.13
CA ASN A 144 -17.26 25.80 0.63
C ASN A 144 -15.96 26.20 -0.10
N LYS A 145 -15.89 27.44 -0.59
CA LYS A 145 -14.73 27.91 -1.38
C LYS A 145 -13.44 27.92 -0.56
N ASP A 146 -13.50 28.45 0.66
CA ASP A 146 -12.34 28.67 1.51
C ASP A 146 -11.79 27.33 2.03
N GLU A 147 -12.67 26.41 2.43
CA GLU A 147 -12.31 25.03 2.82
C GLU A 147 -11.63 24.25 1.69
N LYS A 148 -12.10 24.43 0.44
CA LYS A 148 -11.47 23.81 -0.74
C LYS A 148 -10.06 24.37 -0.98
N GLU A 149 -9.91 25.68 -0.85
CA GLU A 149 -8.64 26.38 -1.03
C GLU A 149 -7.64 26.00 0.07
N GLU A 150 -8.08 25.90 1.32
CA GLU A 150 -7.28 25.41 2.43
C GLU A 150 -6.78 23.98 2.16
N LEU A 151 -7.68 23.06 1.80
CA LEU A 151 -7.29 21.68 1.51
C LEU A 151 -6.32 21.60 0.32
N ALA A 152 -6.57 22.38 -0.74
CA ALA A 152 -5.67 22.44 -1.89
C ALA A 152 -4.28 22.95 -1.50
N THR A 153 -4.22 23.97 -0.64
CA THR A 153 -2.98 24.56 -0.14
C THR A 153 -2.19 23.56 0.70
N VAL A 154 -2.82 22.87 1.64
CA VAL A 154 -2.15 21.87 2.49
C VAL A 154 -1.63 20.69 1.64
N ILE A 155 -2.37 20.26 0.62
CA ILE A 155 -1.90 19.23 -0.34
C ILE A 155 -0.69 19.76 -1.14
N GLN A 156 -0.73 21.01 -1.56
CA GLN A 156 0.36 21.65 -2.30
C GLN A 156 1.62 21.78 -1.44
N ASP A 157 1.50 22.18 -0.18
CA ASP A 157 2.60 22.28 0.78
C ASP A 157 3.22 20.91 1.09
N TYR A 158 2.39 19.86 1.16
CA TYR A 158 2.90 18.49 1.20
C TYR A 158 3.66 18.15 -0.09
N ARG A 159 3.13 18.50 -1.27
CA ARG A 159 3.76 18.20 -2.56
C ARG A 159 5.15 18.84 -2.69
N THR A 160 5.32 20.07 -2.20
CA THR A 160 6.60 20.80 -2.22
C THR A 160 7.53 20.45 -1.06
N GLY A 161 7.05 19.72 -0.06
CA GLY A 161 7.85 19.27 1.08
C GLY A 161 7.88 20.23 2.26
N THR A 162 7.06 21.29 2.23
CA THR A 162 6.89 22.23 3.35
C THR A 162 6.18 21.54 4.54
N LEU A 163 5.22 20.65 4.26
CA LEU A 163 4.47 19.92 5.27
C LEU A 163 4.67 18.39 5.17
N PRO A 164 4.55 17.66 6.29
CA PRO A 164 4.53 16.20 6.29
C PRO A 164 3.20 15.66 5.73
N LEU A 165 3.18 14.38 5.32
CA LEU A 165 1.97 13.72 4.81
C LEU A 165 0.82 13.72 5.83
N LEU A 166 1.14 13.72 7.12
CA LEU A 166 0.16 13.73 8.19
C LEU A 166 -0.75 14.97 8.13
N ALA A 167 -0.25 16.13 7.72
CA ALA A 167 -1.05 17.36 7.66
C ALA A 167 -2.27 17.25 6.73
N PRO A 168 -2.13 16.94 5.42
CA PRO A 168 -3.29 16.75 4.56
C PRO A 168 -4.14 15.53 4.95
N LEU A 169 -3.53 14.47 5.51
CA LEU A 169 -4.31 13.31 5.98
C LEU A 169 -5.24 13.67 7.15
N THR A 170 -4.76 14.43 8.12
CA THR A 170 -5.57 14.89 9.26
C THR A 170 -6.73 15.75 8.79
N LEU A 171 -6.49 16.67 7.85
CA LEU A 171 -7.55 17.52 7.30
C LEU A 171 -8.58 16.72 6.48
N ILE A 172 -8.13 15.73 5.69
CA ILE A 172 -9.04 14.81 5.00
C ILE A 172 -9.86 13.98 5.99
N LYS A 173 -9.25 13.47 7.07
CA LYS A 173 -9.99 12.74 8.12
C LYS A 173 -11.02 13.63 8.81
N HIS A 174 -10.68 14.89 9.08
CA HIS A 174 -11.62 15.87 9.61
C HIS A 174 -12.83 16.04 8.68
N TYR A 175 -12.60 16.27 7.39
CA TYR A 175 -13.70 16.40 6.42
C TYR A 175 -14.49 15.10 6.22
N LEU A 176 -13.85 13.93 6.29
CA LEU A 176 -14.55 12.64 6.24
C LEU A 176 -15.47 12.44 7.46
N ASN A 177 -15.09 12.95 8.63
CA ASN A 177 -15.93 12.91 9.83
C ASN A 177 -17.13 13.86 9.72
N ALA A 178 -16.91 15.07 9.18
CA ALA A 178 -17.98 16.05 8.96
C ALA A 178 -18.93 15.65 7.82
N TYR A 179 -18.38 15.03 6.77
CA TYR A 179 -19.10 14.59 5.57
C TYR A 179 -18.80 13.12 5.28
N PRO A 180 -19.44 12.19 6.01
CA PRO A 180 -19.22 10.76 5.88
C PRO A 180 -19.41 10.24 4.45
N ASP A 181 -18.42 9.49 3.96
CA ASP A 181 -18.48 8.73 2.72
C ASP A 181 -18.10 7.27 2.98
N GLU A 182 -19.03 6.35 2.73
CA GLU A 182 -18.87 4.92 3.05
C GLU A 182 -17.76 4.23 2.24
N TYR A 183 -17.46 4.73 1.04
CA TYR A 183 -16.35 4.21 0.25
C TYR A 183 -15.00 4.67 0.83
N LEU A 184 -14.88 5.95 1.19
CA LEU A 184 -13.66 6.53 1.75
C LEU A 184 -13.34 5.98 3.14
N LYS A 185 -14.34 5.78 4.01
CA LYS A 185 -14.14 5.19 5.34
C LYS A 185 -13.46 3.82 5.31
N LYS A 186 -13.64 3.06 4.23
CA LYS A 186 -13.05 1.73 4.06
C LYS A 186 -11.63 1.77 3.48
N GLN A 187 -11.14 2.92 3.03
CA GLN A 187 -9.84 3.02 2.36
C GLN A 187 -8.69 2.89 3.35
N LYS A 188 -7.91 1.82 3.20
CA LYS A 188 -6.72 1.55 4.01
C LYS A 188 -5.59 2.55 3.80
N PHE A 189 -5.64 3.39 2.77
CA PHE A 189 -4.69 4.49 2.62
C PHE A 189 -4.74 5.50 3.77
N LEU A 190 -5.91 5.74 4.37
CA LEU A 190 -6.07 6.68 5.49
C LEU A 190 -5.57 6.10 6.82
N GLU A 191 -5.52 4.77 6.92
CA GLU A 191 -5.09 4.02 8.09
C GLU A 191 -4.51 2.66 7.65
N PRO A 192 -3.23 2.64 7.20
CA PRO A 192 -2.61 1.46 6.59
C PRO A 192 -2.35 0.34 7.59
N HIS A 193 -2.15 0.69 8.86
CA HIS A 193 -2.04 -0.20 9.99
C HIS A 193 -2.60 0.52 11.24
N PRO A 194 -2.96 -0.23 12.30
CA PRO A 194 -3.35 0.36 13.58
C PRO A 194 -2.28 1.33 14.10
N GLN A 195 -2.71 2.40 14.77
CA GLN A 195 -1.82 3.25 15.56
C GLN A 195 -1.46 2.50 16.85
N GLU A 196 -0.18 2.52 17.23
CA GLU A 196 0.29 2.02 18.54
C GLU A 196 -0.24 2.85 19.70
#